data_AF-A0A963JJT5-F1
#
_entry.id   AF-A0A963JJT5-F1
#
_cell.length_a   1.000
_cell.length_b   1.000
_cell.length_c   1.000
_cell.angle_alpha   90.00
_cell.angle_beta   90.00
_cell.angle_gamma   90.00
#
_symmetry.space_group_name_H-M   'P 1'
#
loop_
_entity.id
_entity.type
_entity.pdbx_description
1 polymer ?
#
loop_
_entity_poly.entity_id
_entity_poly.type
_entity_poly.pdbx_seq_one_letter_code
_entity_poly.pdbx_strand_id
1 'polypeptide(L)'
;MAKKMHPTPMLDELESGPWPSFVTGLKRLAQDKDYVVDLLGTLETSYRTKKGYWKGGTVGVFGYGGGVIPRFTELKNDDGTPVFPDAAELHTLRVQPPPGMHYTTDIL
;
A
#
# COMPACT_ATOMS: atom_id res chain seq x y z
N MET A 1 -13.51 -10.36 7.08
CA MET A 1 -13.53 -9.02 7.71
C MET A 1 -12.15 -8.75 8.25
N ALA A 2 -11.52 -7.71 7.75
CA ALA A 2 -10.24 -7.20 8.24
C ALA A 2 -10.40 -6.58 9.63
N LYS A 3 -9.26 -6.20 10.22
CA LYS A 3 -9.18 -5.44 11.46
C LYS A 3 -9.83 -4.07 11.34
N LYS A 4 -10.07 -3.45 12.50
CA LYS A 4 -10.69 -2.12 12.60
C LYS A 4 -9.87 -1.08 11.83
N MET A 5 -10.54 -0.27 11.01
CA MET A 5 -9.89 0.83 10.28
C MET A 5 -9.32 1.89 11.22
N HIS A 6 -8.14 2.39 10.86
CA HIS A 6 -7.54 3.57 11.49
C HIS A 6 -8.33 4.84 11.10
N PRO A 7 -8.39 5.87 11.96
CA PRO A 7 -8.94 7.16 11.56
C PRO A 7 -8.07 7.81 10.48
N THR A 8 -8.69 8.22 9.36
CA THR A 8 -7.99 8.81 8.21
C THR A 8 -8.58 10.14 7.74
N PRO A 9 -8.82 11.13 8.63
CA PRO A 9 -9.61 12.30 8.27
C PRO A 9 -9.03 13.14 7.13
N MET A 10 -7.71 13.15 6.89
CA MET A 10 -7.18 13.86 5.71
C MET A 10 -7.45 13.09 4.42
N LEU A 11 -7.39 11.76 4.45
CA LEU A 11 -7.74 10.93 3.30
C LEU A 11 -9.26 10.92 3.03
N ASP A 12 -10.08 11.03 4.08
CA ASP A 12 -11.55 11.04 3.98
C ASP A 12 -12.03 12.20 3.08
N GLU A 13 -11.37 13.36 3.14
CA GLU A 13 -11.66 14.51 2.28
C GLU A 13 -11.47 14.20 0.78
N LEU A 14 -10.60 13.23 0.45
CA LEU A 14 -10.31 12.82 -0.93
C LEU A 14 -11.34 11.83 -1.50
N GLU A 15 -12.36 11.45 -0.73
CA GLU A 15 -13.49 10.67 -1.23
C GLU A 15 -14.57 11.54 -1.86
N SER A 16 -14.56 12.84 -1.56
CA SER A 16 -15.49 13.79 -2.13
C SER A 16 -15.11 14.19 -3.56
N GLY A 17 -16.08 14.75 -4.30
CA GLY A 17 -15.90 15.19 -5.68
C GLY A 17 -16.24 14.13 -6.73
N PRO A 18 -16.22 14.50 -8.02
CA PRO A 18 -16.74 13.64 -9.09
C PRO A 18 -15.74 12.61 -9.61
N TRP A 19 -14.44 12.73 -9.29
CA TRP A 19 -13.42 11.82 -9.80
C TRP A 19 -13.37 10.51 -8.99
N PRO A 20 -13.19 9.32 -9.62
CA PRO A 20 -13.08 8.06 -8.88
C PRO A 20 -11.94 8.09 -7.87
N SER A 21 -12.30 8.11 -6.59
CA SER A 21 -11.32 8.22 -5.50
C SER A 21 -10.55 6.92 -5.30
N PHE A 22 -9.22 7.03 -5.30
CA PHE A 22 -8.36 5.92 -4.91
C PHE A 22 -8.54 5.57 -3.42
N VAL A 23 -8.91 6.53 -2.56
CA VAL A 23 -9.17 6.29 -1.13
C VAL A 23 -10.39 5.39 -0.97
N THR A 24 -11.48 5.67 -1.69
CA THR A 24 -12.68 4.82 -1.68
C THR A 24 -12.37 3.40 -2.14
N GLY A 25 -11.57 3.26 -3.22
CA GLY A 25 -11.12 1.95 -3.69
C GLY A 25 -10.29 1.17 -2.66
N LEU A 26 -9.33 1.85 -2.02
CA LEU A 26 -8.51 1.26 -0.96
C LEU A 26 -9.32 0.91 0.28
N LYS A 27 -10.26 1.76 0.72
CA LYS A 27 -11.16 1.48 1.85
C LYS A 27 -12.05 0.28 1.59
N ARG A 28 -12.53 0.10 0.36
CA ARG A 28 -13.24 -1.12 -0.04
C ARG A 28 -12.37 -2.36 0.11
N LEU A 29 -11.12 -2.33 -0.38
CA LEU A 29 -10.18 -3.45 -0.20
C LEU A 29 -9.83 -3.70 1.27
N ALA A 30 -9.73 -2.63 2.07
CA ALA A 30 -9.44 -2.68 3.49
C ALA A 30 -10.54 -3.35 4.32
N GLN A 31 -11.75 -3.58 3.77
CA GLN A 31 -12.78 -4.39 4.43
C GLN A 31 -12.36 -5.86 4.57
N ASP A 32 -11.49 -6.33 3.68
CA ASP A 32 -11.08 -7.74 3.58
C ASP A 32 -9.58 -7.97 3.80
N LYS A 33 -8.75 -6.93 3.74
CA LYS A 33 -7.29 -7.03 3.76
C LYS A 33 -6.66 -6.14 4.85
N ASP A 34 -6.07 -6.78 5.88
CA ASP A 34 -5.44 -6.09 7.02
C ASP A 34 -4.28 -5.17 6.60
N TYR A 35 -3.46 -5.59 5.65
CA TYR A 35 -2.34 -4.77 5.16
C TYR A 35 -2.80 -3.49 4.46
N VAL A 36 -4.03 -3.46 3.91
CA VAL A 36 -4.59 -2.25 3.29
C VAL A 36 -5.10 -1.28 4.35
N VAL A 37 -5.62 -1.79 5.47
CA VAL A 37 -5.95 -0.96 6.65
C VAL A 37 -4.70 -0.21 7.12
N ASP A 38 -3.60 -0.94 7.26
CA ASP A 38 -2.31 -0.37 7.70
C ASP A 38 -1.64 0.52 6.66
N LEU A 39 -1.82 0.23 5.38
CA LEU A 39 -1.40 1.11 4.29
C LEU A 39 -2.11 2.48 4.38
N LEU A 40 -3.42 2.48 4.61
CA LEU A 40 -4.19 3.73 4.77
C LEU A 40 -3.74 4.51 6.01
N GLY A 41 -3.48 3.83 7.14
CA GLY A 41 -2.91 4.44 8.33
C GLY A 41 -1.54 5.08 8.05
N THR A 42 -0.66 4.37 7.35
CA THR A 42 0.66 4.88 6.96
C THR A 42 0.54 6.11 6.06
N LEU A 43 -0.36 6.06 5.08
CA LEU A 43 -0.58 7.17 4.15
C LEU A 43 -1.18 8.40 4.85
N GLU A 44 -2.14 8.22 5.76
CA GLU A 44 -2.68 9.30 6.59
C GLU A 44 -1.58 9.96 7.42
N THR A 45 -0.69 9.17 8.05
CA THR A 45 0.47 9.72 8.77
C THR A 45 1.35 10.54 7.83
N SER A 46 1.61 10.05 6.61
CA SER A 46 2.35 10.80 5.59
C SER A 46 1.67 12.10 5.18
N TYR A 47 0.33 12.15 5.09
CA TYR A 47 -0.41 13.39 4.80
C TYR A 47 -0.27 14.41 5.92
N ARG A 48 -0.35 13.95 7.17
CA ARG A 48 -0.20 14.81 8.36
C ARG A 48 1.19 15.39 8.49
N THR A 49 2.23 14.58 8.28
CA THR A 49 3.62 14.98 8.51
C THR A 49 4.33 15.46 7.26
N LYS A 50 3.72 15.28 6.09
CA LYS A 50 4.29 15.61 4.77
C LYS A 50 5.63 14.92 4.51
N LYS A 51 5.78 13.69 5.00
CA LYS A 51 6.98 12.85 4.87
C LYS A 51 6.64 11.46 4.35
N GLY A 52 7.49 10.93 3.47
CA GLY A 52 7.46 9.51 3.10
C GLY A 52 8.18 8.65 4.14
N TYR A 53 7.55 7.57 4.60
CA TYR A 53 8.09 6.65 5.61
C TYR A 53 8.53 5.30 5.00
N TRP A 54 9.07 5.32 3.78
CA TRP A 54 9.43 4.10 3.08
C TRP A 54 10.92 4.07 2.77
N LYS A 55 11.58 3.03 3.27
CA LYS A 55 12.96 2.71 2.94
C LYS A 55 13.02 1.65 1.84
N GLY A 56 14.00 1.77 0.95
CA GLY A 56 14.34 0.69 0.02
C GLY A 56 15.09 -0.46 0.69
N GLY A 57 15.32 -1.52 -0.08
CA GLY A 57 16.17 -2.63 0.31
C GLY A 57 16.42 -3.57 -0.86
N THR A 58 16.73 -4.82 -0.56
CA THR A 58 17.04 -5.84 -1.57
C THR A 58 16.22 -7.10 -1.29
N VAL A 59 15.31 -7.43 -2.21
CA VAL A 59 14.51 -8.65 -2.24
C VAL A 59 14.35 -9.02 -3.71
N GLY A 60 14.36 -10.32 -4.01
CA GLY A 60 14.22 -10.83 -5.37
C GLY A 60 13.82 -12.29 -5.38
N VAL A 61 13.82 -12.90 -6.56
CA VAL A 61 13.57 -14.34 -6.73
C VAL A 61 14.83 -15.00 -7.30
N PHE A 62 15.05 -16.27 -6.96
CA PHE A 62 16.22 -17.00 -7.45
C PHE A 62 16.27 -17.00 -8.98
N GLY A 63 17.46 -16.73 -9.53
CA GLY A 63 17.68 -16.65 -10.97
C GLY A 63 17.43 -15.28 -11.61
N TYR A 64 16.81 -14.32 -10.91
CA TYR A 64 16.58 -12.96 -11.43
C TYR A 64 17.18 -11.88 -10.53
N GLY A 65 17.87 -10.91 -11.14
CA GLY A 65 18.46 -9.75 -10.46
C GLY A 65 17.53 -8.54 -10.31
N GLY A 66 16.27 -8.65 -10.74
CA GLY A 66 15.31 -7.54 -10.73
C GLY A 66 13.86 -8.01 -10.88
N GLY A 67 12.93 -7.06 -10.88
CA GLY A 67 11.49 -7.31 -11.00
C GLY A 67 10.72 -7.15 -9.69
N VAL A 68 11.39 -7.21 -8.53
CA VAL A 68 10.79 -6.91 -7.22
C VAL A 68 11.36 -5.60 -6.69
N ILE A 69 10.48 -4.68 -6.29
CA ILE A 69 10.84 -3.41 -5.67
C ILE A 69 10.46 -3.48 -4.19
N PRO A 70 11.42 -3.81 -3.30
CA PRO A 70 11.13 -3.90 -1.88
C PRO A 70 10.99 -2.52 -1.24
N ARG A 71 10.01 -2.42 -0.35
CA ARG A 71 9.79 -1.29 0.54
C ARG A 71 9.53 -1.79 1.95
N PHE A 72 10.19 -1.14 2.90
CA PHE A 72 10.10 -1.38 4.33
C PHE A 72 9.69 -0.08 5.01
N THR A 73 8.82 -0.16 6.02
CA THR A 73 8.39 1.04 6.75
C THR A 73 9.50 1.58 7.65
N GLU A 74 9.65 2.90 7.66
CA GLU A 74 10.43 3.66 8.63
C GLU A 74 9.56 4.21 9.76
N LEU A 75 8.24 4.06 9.68
CA LEU A 75 7.31 4.50 10.70
C LEU A 75 7.25 3.45 11.83
N LYS A 76 8.00 3.72 12.89
CA LYS A 76 8.22 2.82 14.02
C LYS A 76 7.83 3.47 15.35
N ASN A 77 7.40 2.65 16.29
CA ASN A 77 7.26 3.01 17.69
C ASN A 77 8.65 3.19 18.34
N ASP A 78 8.69 3.73 19.55
CA ASP A 78 9.95 3.95 20.30
C ASP A 78 10.73 2.67 20.59
N ASP A 79 10.05 1.52 20.67
CA ASP A 79 10.64 0.19 20.84
C ASP A 79 11.18 -0.42 19.52
N GLY A 80 11.08 0.31 18.41
CA GLY A 80 11.54 -0.11 17.09
C GLY A 80 10.58 -1.00 16.30
N THR A 81 9.41 -1.33 16.86
CA THR A 81 8.36 -2.09 16.15
C THR A 81 7.64 -1.20 15.13
N PRO A 82 7.15 -1.74 14.00
CA PRO A 82 6.33 -0.99 13.06
C PRO A 82 5.06 -0.45 13.73
N VAL A 83 4.73 0.83 13.50
CA VAL A 83 3.43 1.39 13.95
C VAL A 83 2.26 0.66 13.29
N PHE A 84 2.46 0.23 12.04
CA PHE A 84 1.50 -0.49 11.22
C PHE A 84 2.11 -1.83 10.77
N PRO A 85 1.97 -2.90 11.58
CA PRO A 85 2.68 -4.17 11.37
C PRO A 85 2.34 -4.88 10.05
N ASP A 86 1.10 -4.81 9.58
CA ASP A 86 0.69 -5.51 8.35
C ASP A 86 1.17 -4.80 7.09
N ALA A 87 1.62 -3.54 7.21
CA ALA A 87 2.30 -2.80 6.15
C ALA A 87 3.80 -2.59 6.45
N ALA A 88 4.40 -3.41 7.31
CA ALA A 88 5.83 -3.33 7.63
C ALA A 88 6.70 -3.55 6.40
N GLU A 89 6.28 -4.44 5.52
CA GLU A 89 6.90 -4.78 4.24
C GLU A 89 5.85 -4.72 3.13
N LEU A 90 6.05 -3.85 2.14
CA LEU A 90 5.08 -3.62 1.07
C LEU A 90 5.78 -3.61 -0.29
N HIS A 91 6.09 -4.78 -0.79
CA HIS A 91 6.89 -4.93 -2.00
C HIS A 91 6.02 -4.86 -3.26
N THR A 92 6.52 -4.19 -4.29
CA THR A 92 5.86 -4.16 -5.61
C THR A 92 6.53 -5.15 -6.54
N LEU A 93 5.73 -6.01 -7.18
CA LEU A 93 6.19 -6.92 -8.23
C LEU A 93 5.89 -6.32 -9.60
N ARG A 94 6.87 -6.34 -10.50
CA ARG A 94 6.71 -5.97 -11.91
C ARG A 94 6.39 -7.22 -12.71
N VAL A 95 5.11 -7.39 -13.05
CA VAL A 95 4.64 -8.46 -13.94
C VAL A 95 4.62 -7.93 -15.36
N GLN A 96 5.22 -8.65 -16.31
CA GLN A 96 5.32 -8.22 -17.70
C GLN A 96 3.91 -8.19 -18.35
N PRO A 97 3.43 -7.02 -18.80
CA PRO A 97 2.15 -6.94 -19.50
C PRO A 97 2.24 -7.47 -20.94
N PRO A 98 1.11 -7.85 -21.55
CA PRO A 98 1.02 -8.14 -22.98
C PRO A 98 1.23 -6.87 -23.82
N PRO A 99 1.68 -7.00 -25.09
CA PRO A 99 1.80 -5.88 -26.00
C PRO A 99 0.50 -5.08 -26.13
N GLY A 100 0.58 -3.76 -25.91
CA GLY A 100 -0.56 -2.87 -26.03
C GLY A 100 -1.61 -3.00 -24.91
N MET A 101 -1.34 -3.72 -23.82
CA MET A 101 -2.25 -3.82 -22.65
C MET A 101 -3.66 -4.37 -22.99
N HIS A 102 -3.76 -5.30 -23.95
CA HIS A 102 -5.01 -5.98 -24.26
C HIS A 102 -5.13 -7.27 -23.43
N TYR A 103 -6.26 -7.45 -22.74
CA TYR A 103 -6.51 -8.56 -21.82
C TYR A 103 -7.85 -9.24 -22.12
N THR A 104 -7.93 -10.54 -21.86
CA THR A 104 -9.20 -11.26 -21.71
C THR A 104 -9.60 -11.31 -20.24
N THR A 105 -10.88 -11.50 -19.96
CA THR A 105 -11.38 -11.66 -18.58
C THR A 105 -10.85 -12.92 -17.89
N ASP A 106 -10.35 -13.89 -18.65
CA ASP A 106 -9.79 -15.12 -18.07
C ASP A 106 -8.39 -14.89 -17.46
N ILE A 107 -7.70 -13.81 -17.83
CA ILE A 107 -6.33 -13.50 -17.39
C ILE A 107 -6.30 -12.53 -16.20
N LEU A 108 -7.35 -11.71 -16.01
CA LEU A 108 -7.46 -10.68 -14.95
C LEU A 108 -8.43 -11.11 -13.85
#